data_AF-A0A3M1PYD0-F1
#
_entry.id   AF-A0A3M1PYD0-F1
#
_cell.length_a   1.000
_cell.length_b   1.000
_cell.length_c   1.000
_cell.angle_alpha   90.00
_cell.angle_beta   90.00
_cell.angle_gamma   90.00
#
_symmetry.space_group_name_H-M   'P 1'
#
loop_
_entity.id
_entity.type
_entity.pdbx_description
1 polymer ?
#
loop_
_entity_poly.entity_id
_entity_poly.type
_entity_poly.pdbx_seq_one_letter_code
_entity_poly.pdbx_strand_id
1 'polypeptide(L)'
;MLLLRGFCAHFIDFYRQTDRGRFCSPREAICPRRHVGGSPIETTNRLGDARVPLLNRLLRRIRKSEPPVRLEDCEFAYPYLNWVQRCVGHGSYGRLRRHYTWGVIQAAFVAAELKLPRITVVEFGVAGGNGLIALDMLPERLAAFFPTRIDVVGFDAGAGLPPPQDHRDHPNLWSAGDYRMDADALRKRLSHARLILGDVSETVPAFLASRPAPVGFVAFDLDYYSSTAYALRLLAADASLLLPRVYCYFDDILGFTFNDYGGERLAIREFNQQHADRKISPIYGLRHQVDERFRDDAWLDQMHLAHVFDHPLYGHPDGLVRHGRKPLNATE
;
A
#
# COMPACT_ATOMS: atom_id res chain seq x y z
N MET A 1 -32.34 -38.09 32.84
CA MET A 1 -32.27 -39.53 32.51
C MET A 1 -32.84 -39.70 31.10
N LEU A 2 -32.02 -40.20 30.16
CA LEU A 2 -32.32 -40.78 28.83
C LEU A 2 -33.27 -40.03 27.86
N LEU A 3 -32.80 -39.58 26.68
CA LEU A 3 -32.53 -40.32 25.42
C LEU A 3 -33.78 -40.78 24.63
N LEU A 4 -33.83 -40.28 23.37
CA LEU A 4 -34.17 -40.94 22.10
C LEU A 4 -35.51 -40.64 21.38
N ARG A 5 -35.31 -40.20 20.12
CA ARG A 5 -36.05 -40.49 18.86
C ARG A 5 -37.42 -39.81 18.73
N GLY A 6 -37.75 -39.11 17.64
CA GLY A 6 -37.12 -38.90 16.33
C GLY A 6 -38.25 -38.71 15.31
N PHE A 7 -38.09 -37.86 14.30
CA PHE A 7 -38.75 -38.04 12.99
C PHE A 7 -38.06 -37.15 11.94
N CYS A 8 -37.55 -37.82 10.92
CA CYS A 8 -36.97 -37.26 9.70
C CYS A 8 -38.05 -36.76 8.73
N ALA A 9 -37.55 -36.00 7.75
CA ALA A 9 -38.03 -35.88 6.37
C ALA A 9 -39.05 -34.76 6.07
N HIS A 10 -38.50 -33.59 5.68
CA HIS A 10 -38.90 -32.89 4.45
C HIS A 10 -37.88 -31.79 4.17
N PHE A 11 -36.90 -32.03 3.29
CA PHE A 11 -36.23 -31.00 2.47
C PHE A 11 -35.34 -31.70 1.44
N ILE A 12 -35.96 -32.27 0.42
CA ILE A 12 -35.32 -32.65 -0.84
C ILE A 12 -36.26 -32.15 -1.93
N ASP A 13 -35.83 -31.12 -2.67
CA ASP A 13 -36.12 -30.90 -4.10
C ASP A 13 -35.99 -29.41 -4.46
N PHE A 14 -34.76 -28.92 -4.63
CA PHE A 14 -34.46 -27.84 -5.58
C PHE A 14 -32.98 -27.79 -6.00
N TYR A 15 -32.36 -28.93 -6.28
CA TYR A 15 -31.04 -28.98 -6.94
C TYR A 15 -30.96 -30.13 -7.92
N ARG A 16 -31.60 -29.94 -9.08
CA ARG A 16 -31.29 -30.66 -10.32
C ARG A 16 -31.46 -29.71 -11.50
N GLN A 17 -30.35 -29.12 -11.95
CA GLN A 17 -29.94 -29.18 -13.36
C GLN A 17 -28.53 -28.61 -13.55
N THR A 18 -27.62 -29.55 -13.83
CA THR A 18 -26.46 -29.50 -14.75
C THR A 18 -25.41 -28.41 -14.55
N ASP A 19 -24.22 -28.66 -13.97
CA ASP A 19 -23.12 -29.56 -14.36
C ASP A 19 -22.07 -28.88 -15.27
N ARG A 20 -20.89 -28.60 -14.67
CA ARG A 20 -19.50 -28.76 -15.18
C ARG A 20 -18.57 -27.63 -14.71
N GLY A 21 -17.69 -27.95 -13.76
CA GLY A 21 -16.55 -27.10 -13.39
C GLY A 21 -15.80 -27.62 -12.19
N ARG A 22 -14.75 -28.39 -12.44
CA ARG A 22 -13.90 -29.12 -11.48
C ARG A 22 -13.44 -28.27 -10.29
N PHE A 23 -13.67 -28.78 -9.08
CA PHE A 23 -12.88 -28.48 -7.89
C PHE A 23 -11.46 -29.01 -8.08
N CYS A 24 -10.44 -28.14 -7.97
CA CYS A 24 -9.05 -28.55 -7.80
C CYS A 24 -8.66 -28.46 -6.32
N SER A 25 -8.19 -29.57 -5.75
CA SER A 25 -7.61 -29.68 -4.41
C SER A 25 -6.21 -29.05 -4.35
N PRO A 26 -5.76 -28.54 -3.19
CA PRO A 26 -4.44 -27.95 -3.04
C PRO A 26 -3.40 -29.03 -2.70
N ARG A 27 -2.94 -29.77 -3.71
CA ARG A 27 -1.66 -30.49 -3.70
C ARG A 27 -1.15 -30.50 -5.14
N GLU A 28 0.16 -30.27 -5.31
CA GLU A 28 0.92 -30.25 -6.57
C GLU A 28 1.06 -28.87 -7.25
N ALA A 29 2.04 -28.10 -6.77
CA ALA A 29 2.84 -27.24 -7.63
C ALA A 29 4.32 -27.29 -7.18
N ILE A 30 4.86 -28.51 -7.12
CA ILE A 30 6.31 -28.75 -7.18
C ILE A 30 6.68 -28.62 -8.66
N CYS A 31 7.46 -27.60 -9.02
CA CYS A 31 7.92 -27.38 -10.39
C CYS A 31 9.27 -28.11 -10.61
N PRO A 32 9.35 -29.14 -11.47
CA PRO A 32 10.62 -29.79 -11.77
C PRO A 32 11.35 -29.07 -12.91
N ARG A 33 12.66 -28.89 -12.72
CA ARG A 33 13.62 -28.40 -13.72
C ARG A 33 13.59 -29.25 -15.00
N ARG A 34 13.61 -28.61 -16.17
CA ARG A 34 14.18 -29.19 -17.40
C ARG A 34 15.04 -28.15 -18.12
N HIS A 35 16.32 -28.50 -18.27
CA HIS A 35 17.25 -27.94 -19.24
C HIS A 35 16.81 -28.34 -20.65
N VAL A 36 16.72 -27.36 -21.55
CA VAL A 36 16.91 -27.58 -22.99
C VAL A 36 17.69 -26.38 -23.52
N GLY A 37 18.82 -26.65 -24.17
CA GLY A 37 19.70 -25.65 -24.76
C GLY A 37 19.12 -25.03 -26.03
N GLY A 38 19.48 -23.75 -26.25
CA GLY A 38 19.23 -23.01 -27.47
C GLY A 38 20.29 -21.92 -27.64
N SER A 39 20.95 -21.94 -28.79
CA SER A 39 21.97 -20.99 -29.28
C SER A 39 21.41 -19.56 -29.40
N PRO A 40 22.25 -18.48 -29.35
CA PRO A 40 21.80 -17.14 -29.03
C PRO A 40 21.21 -16.43 -30.25
N ILE A 41 20.01 -15.85 -30.07
CA ILE A 41 19.44 -14.88 -31.00
C ILE A 41 19.91 -13.50 -30.55
N GLU A 42 20.82 -12.91 -31.31
CA GLU A 42 21.10 -11.47 -31.27
C GLU A 42 19.80 -10.72 -31.58
N THR A 43 19.27 -10.01 -30.58
CA THR A 43 18.26 -8.98 -30.83
C THR A 43 18.85 -7.64 -30.44
N THR A 44 19.02 -6.83 -31.46
CA THR A 44 19.64 -5.52 -31.43
C THR A 44 18.80 -4.53 -30.62
N ASN A 45 19.51 -3.78 -29.79
CA ASN A 45 19.06 -2.59 -29.06
C ASN A 45 18.29 -1.61 -29.96
N ARG A 46 16.96 -1.53 -29.81
CA ARG A 46 16.13 -0.34 -30.10
C ARG A 46 14.82 -0.34 -29.30
N LEU A 47 14.90 -0.13 -27.99
CA LEU A 47 13.74 0.28 -27.17
C LEU A 47 14.02 1.66 -26.58
N GLY A 48 14.17 2.64 -27.48
CA GLY A 48 14.06 4.05 -27.16
C GLY A 48 12.59 4.45 -27.04
N ASP A 49 12.24 5.03 -25.90
CA ASP A 49 11.25 6.12 -25.77
C ASP A 49 9.78 5.89 -26.21
N ALA A 50 9.27 4.66 -26.13
CA ALA A 50 7.84 4.39 -26.35
C ALA A 50 6.93 4.73 -25.14
N ARG A 51 7.50 5.07 -23.97
CA ARG A 51 6.76 5.31 -22.72
C ARG A 51 6.12 6.72 -22.66
N VAL A 52 6.81 7.73 -23.16
CA VAL A 52 6.39 9.14 -23.12
C VAL A 52 5.13 9.40 -23.97
N PRO A 53 4.98 8.88 -25.21
CA PRO A 53 3.79 9.11 -26.02
C PRO A 53 2.52 8.43 -25.46
N LEU A 54 2.67 7.27 -24.81
CA LEU A 54 1.55 6.50 -24.23
C LEU A 54 1.02 7.15 -22.95
N LEU A 55 1.93 7.58 -22.06
CA LEU A 55 1.58 8.35 -20.88
C LEU A 55 0.93 9.68 -21.27
N ASN A 56 1.46 10.39 -22.27
CA ASN A 56 0.87 11.64 -22.77
C ASN A 56 -0.52 11.42 -23.40
N ARG A 57 -0.77 10.31 -24.10
CA ARG A 57 -2.12 9.95 -24.59
C ARG A 57 -3.07 9.58 -23.44
N LEU A 58 -2.58 8.87 -22.43
CA LEU A 58 -3.34 8.51 -21.23
C LEU A 58 -3.72 9.77 -20.44
N LEU A 59 -2.77 10.66 -20.16
CA LEU A 59 -3.01 11.95 -19.52
C LEU A 59 -3.97 12.81 -20.34
N ARG A 60 -3.90 12.80 -21.68
CA ARG A 60 -4.90 13.45 -22.55
C ARG A 60 -6.29 12.84 -22.45
N ARG A 61 -6.43 11.52 -22.26
CA ARG A 61 -7.74 10.87 -22.05
C ARG A 61 -8.29 11.11 -20.65
N ILE A 62 -7.45 11.02 -19.63
CA ILE A 62 -7.78 11.35 -18.24
C ILE A 62 -8.21 12.82 -18.11
N ARG A 63 -7.49 13.75 -18.78
CA ARG A 63 -7.87 15.17 -18.84
C ARG A 63 -9.17 15.43 -19.61
N LYS A 64 -9.59 14.49 -20.48
CA LYS A 64 -10.87 14.56 -21.20
C LYS A 64 -12.02 13.93 -20.44
N SER A 65 -11.76 13.03 -19.49
CA SER A 65 -12.77 12.63 -18.52
C SER A 65 -12.91 13.73 -17.48
N GLU A 66 -14.09 14.32 -17.36
CA GLU A 66 -14.39 15.19 -16.22
C GLU A 66 -14.67 14.31 -14.99
N PRO A 67 -14.33 14.79 -13.78
CA PRO A 67 -14.79 14.12 -12.58
C PRO A 67 -16.32 14.17 -12.53
N PRO A 68 -17.00 13.13 -12.02
CA PRO A 68 -18.46 13.13 -11.92
C PRO A 68 -18.99 14.28 -11.05
N VAL A 69 -18.15 14.79 -10.14
CA VAL A 69 -18.39 15.97 -9.30
C VAL A 69 -17.07 16.72 -9.14
N ARG A 70 -17.06 18.05 -9.25
CA ARG A 70 -15.85 18.85 -9.01
C ARG A 70 -15.52 18.83 -7.53
N LEU A 71 -14.23 18.91 -7.18
CA LEU A 71 -13.80 18.88 -5.79
C LEU A 71 -14.40 20.03 -4.96
N GLU A 72 -14.62 21.20 -5.57
CA GLU A 72 -15.26 22.35 -4.92
C GLU A 72 -16.72 22.10 -4.53
N ASP A 73 -17.42 21.26 -5.30
CA ASP A 73 -18.85 20.98 -5.15
C ASP A 73 -19.13 19.78 -4.22
N CYS A 74 -18.08 19.04 -3.86
CA CYS A 74 -18.17 17.87 -3.00
C CYS A 74 -18.24 18.24 -1.52
N GLU A 75 -19.22 17.71 -0.79
CA GLU A 75 -19.25 17.76 0.69
C GLU A 75 -18.08 16.98 1.32
N PHE A 76 -17.72 15.86 0.70
CA PHE A 76 -16.57 15.02 1.08
C PHE A 76 -15.64 14.83 -0.11
N ALA A 77 -14.31 14.84 0.07
CA ALA A 77 -13.37 14.67 -1.03
C ALA A 77 -13.39 13.25 -1.66
N TYR A 78 -13.94 12.24 -0.96
CA TYR A 78 -13.88 10.84 -1.38
C TYR A 78 -14.39 10.55 -2.79
N PRO A 79 -15.53 11.08 -3.29
CA PRO A 79 -15.97 10.85 -4.67
C PRO A 79 -14.94 11.33 -5.70
N TYR A 80 -14.30 12.48 -5.45
CA TYR A 80 -13.23 12.99 -6.31
C TYR A 80 -11.99 12.07 -6.24
N LEU A 81 -11.54 11.70 -5.04
CA LEU A 81 -10.37 10.84 -4.85
C LEU A 81 -10.57 9.42 -5.42
N ASN A 82 -11.77 8.87 -5.30
CA ASN A 82 -12.15 7.60 -5.92
C ASN A 82 -12.12 7.71 -7.46
N TRP A 83 -12.55 8.85 -8.02
CA TRP A 83 -12.39 9.12 -9.44
C TRP A 83 -10.91 9.22 -9.86
N VAL A 84 -10.08 9.92 -9.08
CA VAL A 84 -8.61 9.97 -9.31
C VAL A 84 -8.03 8.55 -9.33
N GLN A 85 -8.39 7.70 -8.36
CA GLN A 85 -7.92 6.32 -8.31
C GLN A 85 -8.30 5.51 -9.56
N ARG A 86 -9.51 5.73 -10.12
CA ARG A 86 -9.91 5.11 -11.40
C ARG A 86 -9.05 5.59 -12.56
N CYS A 87 -8.81 6.89 -12.66
CA CYS A 87 -7.99 7.47 -13.72
C CYS A 87 -6.55 6.95 -13.66
N VAL A 88 -5.96 6.94 -12.47
CA VAL A 88 -4.60 6.45 -12.23
C VAL A 88 -4.49 4.95 -12.50
N GLY A 89 -5.52 4.17 -12.13
CA GLY A 89 -5.59 2.74 -12.39
C GLY A 89 -5.74 2.37 -13.88
N HIS A 90 -6.31 3.26 -14.69
CA HIS A 90 -6.55 2.99 -16.11
C HIS A 90 -5.24 2.74 -16.89
N GLY A 91 -5.22 1.67 -17.70
CA GLY A 91 -4.05 1.28 -18.48
C GLY A 91 -2.83 0.86 -17.64
N SER A 92 -3.00 0.58 -16.35
CA SER A 92 -1.95 0.01 -15.51
C SER A 92 -1.74 -1.49 -15.78
N TYR A 93 -2.77 -2.18 -16.30
CA TYR A 93 -2.79 -3.63 -16.57
C TYR A 93 -2.42 -4.44 -15.32
N GLY A 94 -2.97 -4.07 -14.16
CA GLY A 94 -2.74 -4.78 -12.89
C GLY A 94 -1.38 -4.49 -12.23
N ARG A 95 -0.52 -3.66 -12.84
CA ARG A 95 0.78 -3.30 -12.26
C ARG A 95 0.70 -2.37 -11.05
N LEU A 96 -0.42 -1.68 -10.87
CA LEU A 96 -0.65 -0.85 -9.69
C LEU A 96 -1.34 -1.67 -8.60
N ARG A 97 -0.80 -1.63 -7.39
CA ARG A 97 -1.45 -2.16 -6.18
C ARG A 97 -2.50 -1.17 -5.69
N ARG A 98 -3.74 -1.64 -5.49
CA ARG A 98 -4.88 -0.77 -5.14
C ARG A 98 -4.69 -0.07 -3.80
N HIS A 99 -4.29 -0.82 -2.78
CA HIS A 99 -4.03 -0.33 -1.41
C HIS A 99 -2.93 0.73 -1.39
N TYR A 100 -1.80 0.49 -2.07
CA TYR A 100 -0.74 1.49 -2.20
C TYR A 100 -1.21 2.73 -2.96
N THR A 101 -1.89 2.52 -4.10
CA THR A 101 -2.40 3.63 -4.91
C THR A 101 -3.37 4.49 -4.11
N TRP A 102 -4.26 3.88 -3.33
CA TRP A 102 -5.18 4.58 -2.45
C TRP A 102 -4.40 5.41 -1.41
N GLY A 103 -3.50 4.78 -0.66
CA GLY A 103 -2.72 5.46 0.39
C GLY A 103 -1.90 6.64 -0.13
N VAL A 104 -1.26 6.49 -1.30
CA VAL A 104 -0.48 7.57 -1.94
C VAL A 104 -1.38 8.70 -2.44
N ILE A 105 -2.57 8.41 -2.99
CA ILE A 105 -3.54 9.44 -3.38
C ILE A 105 -3.98 10.26 -2.17
N GLN A 106 -4.31 9.59 -1.07
CA GLN A 106 -4.72 10.29 0.15
C GLN A 106 -3.57 11.15 0.71
N ALA A 107 -2.35 10.61 0.77
CA ALA A 107 -1.18 11.34 1.22
C ALA A 107 -0.88 12.57 0.37
N ALA A 108 -0.93 12.44 -0.96
CA ALA A 108 -0.71 13.55 -1.89
C ALA A 108 -1.80 14.62 -1.80
N PHE A 109 -3.06 14.21 -1.62
CA PHE A 109 -4.18 15.13 -1.42
C PHE A 109 -4.03 15.94 -0.12
N VAL A 110 -3.77 15.27 1.01
CA VAL A 110 -3.57 15.94 2.30
C VAL A 110 -2.37 16.88 2.25
N ALA A 111 -1.27 16.45 1.62
CA ALA A 111 -0.10 17.30 1.43
C ALA A 111 -0.43 18.56 0.59
N ALA A 112 -1.24 18.44 -0.46
CA ALA A 112 -1.69 19.57 -1.26
C ALA A 112 -2.55 20.55 -0.44
N GLU A 113 -3.48 20.05 0.37
CA GLU A 113 -4.31 20.86 1.28
C GLU A 113 -3.47 21.58 2.35
N LEU A 114 -2.42 20.91 2.84
CA LEU A 114 -1.43 21.48 3.76
C LEU A 114 -0.37 22.36 3.05
N LYS A 115 -0.47 22.53 1.73
CA LYS A 115 0.46 23.32 0.90
C LYS A 115 1.92 22.82 0.97
N LEU A 116 2.11 21.52 1.19
CA LEU A 116 3.41 20.88 1.18
C LEU A 116 3.80 20.53 -0.27
N PRO A 117 4.93 21.06 -0.77
CA PRO A 117 5.31 20.90 -2.17
C PRO A 117 5.83 19.51 -2.52
N ARG A 118 6.18 18.71 -1.50
CA ARG A 118 6.82 17.40 -1.67
C ARG A 118 6.53 16.50 -0.47
N ILE A 119 6.34 15.22 -0.73
CA ILE A 119 6.27 14.16 0.27
C ILE A 119 7.13 12.97 -0.15
N THR A 120 7.44 12.10 0.80
CA THR A 120 8.01 10.79 0.55
C THR A 120 6.99 9.68 0.83
N VAL A 121 7.03 8.63 0.00
CA VAL A 121 6.28 7.41 0.21
C VAL A 121 7.24 6.23 0.29
N VAL A 122 6.98 5.33 1.22
CA VAL A 122 7.93 4.28 1.63
C VAL A 122 7.31 2.90 1.47
N GLU A 123 8.09 1.94 1.01
CA GLU A 123 7.83 0.51 1.17
C GLU A 123 8.95 -0.11 2.02
N PHE A 124 8.57 -0.89 3.03
CA PHE A 124 9.46 -1.76 3.77
C PHE A 124 9.16 -3.21 3.39
N GLY A 125 10.19 -3.94 2.94
CA GLY A 125 10.03 -5.26 2.34
C GLY A 125 9.61 -5.14 0.88
N VAL A 126 10.59 -5.23 -0.01
CA VAL A 126 10.43 -4.99 -1.45
C VAL A 126 10.43 -6.30 -2.23
N ALA A 127 11.26 -7.26 -1.82
CA ALA A 127 11.43 -8.57 -2.43
C ALA A 127 11.57 -8.50 -3.97
N GLY A 128 10.66 -9.16 -4.71
CA GLY A 128 10.62 -9.13 -6.18
C GLY A 128 10.30 -7.76 -6.80
N GLY A 129 9.94 -6.77 -5.98
CA GLY A 129 9.81 -5.35 -6.34
C GLY A 129 8.48 -4.95 -6.97
N ASN A 130 7.46 -5.81 -6.95
CA ASN A 130 6.17 -5.49 -7.55
C ASN A 130 5.47 -4.31 -6.84
N GLY A 131 5.59 -4.21 -5.51
CA GLY A 131 5.06 -3.08 -4.77
C GLY A 131 5.83 -1.78 -5.03
N LEU A 132 7.16 -1.82 -4.96
CA LEU A 132 8.00 -0.65 -5.25
C LEU A 132 7.80 -0.13 -6.68
N ILE A 133 7.67 -1.02 -7.66
CA ILE A 133 7.35 -0.63 -9.04
C ILE A 133 5.97 0.01 -9.14
N ALA A 134 4.99 -0.48 -8.39
CA ALA A 134 3.68 0.16 -8.33
C ALA A 134 3.80 1.58 -7.77
N LEU A 135 4.55 1.79 -6.69
CA LEU A 135 4.80 3.12 -6.13
C LEU A 135 5.56 4.02 -7.11
N ASP A 136 6.59 3.51 -7.76
CA ASP A 136 7.45 4.22 -8.72
C ASP A 136 6.67 4.80 -9.92
N MET A 137 5.56 4.16 -10.30
CA MET A 137 4.68 4.64 -11.37
C MET A 137 3.76 5.79 -10.95
N LEU A 138 3.53 6.01 -9.66
CA LEU A 138 2.52 6.95 -9.16
C LEU A 138 2.91 8.43 -9.28
N PRO A 139 4.17 8.88 -9.06
CA PRO A 139 4.54 10.28 -9.19
C PRO A 139 4.13 10.89 -10.54
N GLU A 140 4.42 10.19 -11.64
CA GLU A 140 4.07 10.65 -12.99
C GLU A 140 2.55 10.68 -13.23
N ARG A 141 1.82 9.70 -12.68
CA ARG A 141 0.37 9.60 -12.85
C ARG A 141 -0.40 10.60 -12.01
N LEU A 142 0.13 10.96 -10.84
CA LEU A 142 -0.51 11.86 -9.88
C LEU A 142 -0.17 13.34 -10.11
N ALA A 143 0.91 13.65 -10.83
CA ALA A 143 1.32 15.01 -11.14
C ALA A 143 0.26 15.84 -11.88
N ALA A 144 -0.71 15.20 -12.54
CA ALA A 144 -1.83 15.89 -13.20
C ALA A 144 -2.97 16.27 -12.25
N PHE A 145 -3.03 15.69 -11.05
CA PHE A 145 -4.10 15.88 -10.07
C PHE A 145 -3.65 16.70 -8.87
N PHE A 146 -2.40 16.51 -8.43
CA PHE A 146 -1.86 17.15 -7.24
C PHE A 146 -0.58 17.92 -7.56
N PRO A 147 -0.40 19.13 -7.00
CA PRO A 147 0.84 19.89 -7.18
C PRO A 147 2.01 19.33 -6.35
N THR A 148 1.73 18.48 -5.36
CA THR A 148 2.72 17.86 -4.48
C THR A 148 3.55 16.82 -5.25
N ARG A 149 4.88 16.99 -5.23
CA ARG A 149 5.83 15.98 -5.75
C ARG A 149 5.96 14.80 -4.79
N ILE A 150 6.19 13.61 -5.35
CA ILE A 150 6.26 12.37 -4.58
C ILE A 150 7.62 11.71 -4.80
N ASP A 151 8.37 11.53 -3.72
CA ASP A 151 9.58 10.70 -3.70
C ASP A 151 9.22 9.28 -3.30
N VAL A 152 9.83 8.29 -3.93
CA VAL A 152 9.56 6.88 -3.67
C VAL A 152 10.83 6.22 -3.12
N VAL A 153 10.70 5.54 -1.99
CA VAL A 153 11.81 4.84 -1.34
C VAL A 153 11.38 3.43 -0.96
N GLY A 154 12.20 2.44 -1.30
CA GLY A 154 12.00 1.04 -0.88
C GLY A 154 13.17 0.60 0.00
N PHE A 155 12.88 -0.10 1.09
CA PHE A 155 13.85 -0.68 2.01
C PHE A 155 13.77 -2.20 1.97
N ASP A 156 14.92 -2.86 1.83
CA ASP A 156 15.00 -4.32 1.83
C ASP A 156 16.36 -4.81 2.33
N ALA A 157 16.42 -5.99 2.95
CA ALA A 157 17.70 -6.61 3.30
C ALA A 157 18.48 -7.08 2.06
N GLY A 158 17.77 -7.39 0.97
CA GLY A 158 18.26 -7.92 -0.29
C GLY A 158 18.65 -9.40 -0.26
N ALA A 159 19.13 -9.88 0.88
CA ALA A 159 19.48 -11.28 1.10
C ALA A 159 18.26 -12.19 1.41
N GLY A 160 17.07 -11.61 1.60
CA GLY A 160 15.88 -12.28 2.13
C GLY A 160 15.71 -12.04 3.63
N LEU A 161 14.72 -12.70 4.24
CA LEU A 161 14.43 -12.55 5.67
C LEU A 161 15.63 -12.96 6.55
N PRO A 162 15.91 -12.23 7.64
CA PRO A 162 16.88 -12.68 8.63
C PRO A 162 16.37 -13.95 9.34
N PRO A 163 17.19 -14.61 10.19
CA PRO A 163 16.67 -15.63 11.09
C PRO A 163 15.61 -15.05 12.04
N PRO A 164 14.48 -15.74 12.26
CA PRO A 164 13.47 -15.28 13.23
C PRO A 164 14.08 -15.27 14.63
N GLN A 165 13.81 -14.22 15.40
CA GLN A 165 14.40 -14.06 16.74
C GLN A 165 13.72 -14.95 17.78
N ASP A 166 12.38 -15.00 17.73
CA ASP A 166 11.56 -15.88 18.57
C ASP A 166 10.15 -16.06 17.95
N HIS A 167 9.21 -16.59 18.73
CA HIS A 167 7.84 -16.87 18.29
C HIS A 167 7.10 -15.65 17.70
N ARG A 168 7.47 -14.42 18.09
CA ARG A 168 6.85 -13.19 17.61
C ARG A 168 7.10 -12.97 16.11
N ASP A 169 8.19 -13.53 15.57
CA ASP A 169 8.52 -13.47 14.13
C ASP A 169 7.83 -14.57 13.31
N HIS A 170 6.82 -15.26 13.89
CA HIS A 170 6.05 -16.31 13.20
C HIS A 170 6.93 -17.33 12.45
N PRO A 171 7.86 -18.03 13.13
CA PRO A 171 8.73 -19.04 12.51
C PRO A 171 7.96 -20.23 11.91
N ASN A 172 6.66 -20.32 12.17
CA ASN A 172 5.76 -21.31 11.56
C ASN A 172 5.26 -20.90 10.17
N LEU A 173 5.41 -19.64 9.76
CA LEU A 173 5.04 -19.12 8.44
C LEU A 173 6.25 -18.96 7.53
N TRP A 174 7.36 -18.44 8.08
CA TRP A 174 8.50 -18.00 7.29
C TRP A 174 9.82 -18.51 7.83
N SER A 175 10.78 -18.64 6.94
CA SER A 175 12.14 -19.10 7.20
C SER A 175 13.18 -18.07 6.78
N ALA A 176 14.35 -18.15 7.41
CA ALA A 176 15.49 -17.32 7.02
C ALA A 176 15.83 -17.49 5.53
N GLY A 177 16.04 -16.38 4.84
CA GLY A 177 16.36 -16.35 3.40
C GLY A 177 15.16 -16.40 2.47
N ASP A 178 13.93 -16.51 2.98
CA ASP A 178 12.72 -16.30 2.18
C ASP A 178 12.75 -14.89 1.54
N TYR A 179 12.12 -14.76 0.37
CA TYR A 179 12.00 -13.51 -0.38
C TYR A 179 13.31 -12.85 -0.86
N ARG A 180 14.40 -13.61 -0.98
CA ARG A 180 15.66 -13.11 -1.57
C ARG A 180 15.43 -12.41 -2.91
N MET A 181 16.02 -11.23 -3.07
CA MET A 181 15.79 -10.39 -4.25
C MET A 181 16.91 -10.50 -5.30
N ASP A 182 16.58 -10.12 -6.54
CA ASP A 182 17.55 -9.71 -7.57
C ASP A 182 17.55 -8.17 -7.67
N ALA A 183 18.43 -7.54 -6.90
CA ALA A 183 18.46 -6.08 -6.77
C ALA A 183 18.84 -5.38 -8.09
N ASP A 184 19.72 -5.98 -8.89
CA ASP A 184 20.18 -5.39 -10.15
C ASP A 184 19.09 -5.48 -11.23
N ALA A 185 18.37 -6.61 -11.29
CA ALA A 185 17.19 -6.71 -12.15
C ALA A 185 16.09 -5.73 -11.73
N LEU A 186 15.87 -5.55 -10.43
CA LEU A 186 14.88 -4.57 -9.95
C LEU A 186 15.28 -3.14 -10.30
N ARG A 187 16.52 -2.71 -10.02
CA ARG A 187 17.00 -1.36 -10.34
C ARG A 187 16.81 -0.98 -11.81
N LYS A 188 17.00 -1.94 -12.74
CA LYS A 188 16.77 -1.74 -14.17
C LYS A 188 15.30 -1.47 -14.54
N ARG A 189 14.35 -1.81 -13.66
CA ARG A 189 12.91 -1.63 -13.86
C ARG A 189 12.38 -0.34 -13.24
N LEU A 190 13.09 0.21 -12.24
CA LEU A 190 12.71 1.45 -11.55
C LEU A 190 13.07 2.68 -12.40
N SER A 191 12.24 3.72 -12.31
CA SER A 191 12.41 5.00 -13.01
C SER A 191 12.91 6.09 -12.05
N HIS A 192 12.30 6.19 -10.86
CA HIS A 192 12.53 7.26 -9.89
C HIS A 192 12.82 6.76 -8.48
N ALA A 193 12.31 5.57 -8.14
CA ALA A 193 12.38 5.02 -6.80
C ALA A 193 13.82 4.72 -6.37
N ARG A 194 14.13 5.12 -5.13
CA ARG A 194 15.40 4.78 -4.48
C ARG A 194 15.26 3.47 -3.72
N LEU A 195 16.03 2.46 -4.10
CA LEU A 195 16.17 1.21 -3.35
C LEU A 195 17.32 1.33 -2.34
N ILE A 196 17.01 1.21 -1.05
CA ILE A 196 17.96 1.19 0.06
C ILE A 196 18.10 -0.25 0.54
N LEU A 197 19.31 -0.79 0.47
CA LEU A 197 19.60 -2.15 0.90
C LEU A 197 20.33 -2.15 2.25
N GLY A 198 19.89 -3.02 3.16
CA GLY A 198 20.49 -3.22 4.48
C GLY A 198 19.44 -3.50 5.55
N ASP A 199 19.91 -3.78 6.77
CA ASP A 199 19.04 -3.98 7.92
C ASP A 199 18.26 -2.68 8.23
N VAL A 200 16.94 -2.79 8.45
CA VAL A 200 16.08 -1.64 8.76
C VAL A 200 16.47 -0.94 10.05
N SER A 201 17.09 -1.65 11.00
CA SER A 201 17.62 -1.06 12.24
C SER A 201 18.76 -0.07 12.00
N GLU A 202 19.48 -0.18 10.88
CA GLU A 202 20.57 0.72 10.47
C GLU A 202 20.11 1.73 9.39
N THR A 203 19.36 1.24 8.41
CA THR A 203 18.98 2.02 7.23
C THR A 203 17.89 3.05 7.51
N VAL A 204 16.95 2.78 8.43
CA VAL A 204 15.93 3.77 8.82
C VAL A 204 16.56 4.98 9.51
N PRO A 205 17.41 4.84 10.54
CA PRO A 205 18.13 5.97 11.12
C PRO A 205 18.94 6.77 10.09
N ALA A 206 19.68 6.08 9.21
CA ALA A 206 20.49 6.75 8.17
C ALA A 206 19.61 7.52 7.17
N PHE A 207 18.45 6.97 6.79
CA PHE A 207 17.48 7.65 5.95
C PHE A 207 16.92 8.90 6.63
N LEU A 208 16.49 8.81 7.89
CA LEU A 208 15.98 9.97 8.64
C LEU A 208 17.04 11.06 8.80
N ALA A 209 18.30 10.68 9.05
CA ALA A 209 19.43 11.61 9.14
C ALA A 209 19.67 12.37 7.82
N SER A 210 19.29 11.80 6.67
CA SER A 210 19.36 12.48 5.38
C SER A 210 18.27 13.56 5.18
N ARG A 211 17.35 13.71 6.14
CA ARG A 211 16.23 14.67 6.15
C ARG A 211 15.39 14.61 4.88
N PRO A 212 14.70 13.48 4.62
CA PRO A 212 13.81 13.34 3.47
C PRO A 212 12.65 14.34 3.52
N ALA A 213 11.89 14.43 2.43
CA ALA A 213 10.61 15.13 2.47
C ALA A 213 9.65 14.43 3.47
N PRO A 214 8.63 15.14 3.99
CA PRO A 214 7.69 14.55 4.93
C PRO A 214 7.09 13.24 4.42
N VAL A 215 7.15 12.18 5.23
CA VAL A 215 6.59 10.88 4.86
C VAL A 215 5.06 10.94 4.97
N GLY A 216 4.38 10.65 3.85
CA GLY A 216 2.93 10.69 3.78
C GLY A 216 2.25 9.32 3.67
N PHE A 217 2.97 8.32 3.14
CA PHE A 217 2.50 6.94 3.04
C PHE A 217 3.62 5.95 3.33
N VAL A 218 3.30 4.86 4.02
CA VAL A 218 4.21 3.74 4.30
C VAL A 218 3.48 2.41 4.09
N ALA A 219 4.08 1.51 3.32
CA ALA A 219 3.70 0.10 3.31
C ALA A 219 4.70 -0.70 4.15
N PHE A 220 4.20 -1.45 5.11
CA PHE A 220 4.94 -2.42 5.92
C PHE A 220 4.60 -3.82 5.41
N ASP A 221 5.61 -4.51 4.89
CA ASP A 221 5.54 -5.85 4.29
C ASP A 221 6.84 -6.61 4.66
N LEU A 222 7.17 -6.62 5.97
CA LEU A 222 8.43 -7.14 6.49
C LEU A 222 8.30 -8.54 7.09
N ASP A 223 7.09 -9.10 7.10
CA ASP A 223 6.65 -10.35 7.71
C ASP A 223 6.83 -10.41 9.25
N TYR A 224 8.03 -10.08 9.74
CA TYR A 224 8.47 -10.24 11.12
C TYR A 224 8.05 -9.10 12.04
N TYR A 225 7.73 -9.47 13.28
CA TYR A 225 7.59 -8.52 14.38
C TYR A 225 8.86 -7.70 14.57
N SER A 226 10.04 -8.35 14.61
CA SER A 226 11.30 -7.70 14.93
C SER A 226 11.67 -6.65 13.88
N SER A 227 11.57 -7.01 12.59
CA SER A 227 11.77 -6.08 11.47
C SER A 227 10.76 -4.94 11.49
N THR A 228 9.46 -5.23 11.67
CA THR A 228 8.40 -4.20 11.69
C THR A 228 8.57 -3.26 12.88
N ALA A 229 8.94 -3.75 14.06
CA ALA A 229 9.21 -2.91 15.23
C ALA A 229 10.36 -1.91 14.98
N TYR A 230 11.41 -2.31 14.27
CA TYR A 230 12.47 -1.41 13.84
C TYR A 230 11.99 -0.41 12.78
N ALA A 231 11.23 -0.85 11.78
CA ALA A 231 10.71 0.02 10.73
C ALA A 231 9.74 1.07 11.25
N LEU A 232 8.90 0.72 12.25
CA LEU A 232 7.97 1.65 12.90
C LEU A 232 8.66 2.83 13.58
N ARG A 233 9.97 2.75 13.88
CA ARG A 233 10.76 3.90 14.36
C ARG A 233 10.75 5.08 13.38
N LEU A 234 10.48 4.84 12.10
CA LEU A 234 10.23 5.93 11.14
C LEU A 234 9.11 6.86 11.62
N LEU A 235 8.04 6.33 12.21
CA LEU A 235 6.90 7.12 12.71
C LEU A 235 7.21 7.84 14.04
N ALA A 236 8.35 7.52 14.68
CA ALA A 236 8.89 8.23 15.83
C ALA A 236 9.91 9.33 15.44
N ALA A 237 10.13 9.59 14.14
CA ALA A 237 11.04 10.61 13.65
C ALA A 237 10.66 12.04 14.09
N ASP A 238 11.54 13.01 13.83
CA ASP A 238 11.19 14.43 13.94
C ASP A 238 9.87 14.71 13.19
N ALA A 239 8.93 15.42 13.82
CA ALA A 239 7.60 15.65 13.25
C ALA A 239 7.67 16.36 11.89
N SER A 240 8.70 17.18 11.63
CA SER A 240 8.90 17.83 10.33
C SER A 240 9.21 16.86 9.19
N LEU A 241 9.56 15.60 9.50
CA LEU A 241 9.80 14.54 8.52
C LEU A 241 8.57 13.66 8.28
N LEU A 242 7.41 14.00 8.85
CA LEU A 242 6.17 13.23 8.74
C LEU A 242 5.03 14.17 8.32
N LEU A 243 4.03 13.64 7.62
CA LEU A 243 2.72 14.28 7.62
C LEU A 243 2.09 14.18 9.03
N PRO A 244 1.20 15.11 9.42
CA PRO A 244 0.50 15.03 10.72
C PRO A 244 -0.30 13.73 10.90
N ARG A 245 -0.70 13.14 9.78
CA ARG A 245 -1.36 11.83 9.69
C ARG A 245 -0.70 11.08 8.54
N VAL A 246 -0.01 9.99 8.83
CA VAL A 246 0.68 9.17 7.83
C VAL A 246 -0.17 7.95 7.52
N TYR A 247 -0.48 7.75 6.24
CA TYR A 247 -1.24 6.58 5.80
C TYR A 247 -0.34 5.35 5.83
N CYS A 248 -0.81 4.27 6.44
CA CYS A 248 -0.04 3.04 6.60
C CYS A 248 -0.81 1.85 6.01
N TYR A 249 -0.09 0.93 5.38
CA TYR A 249 -0.57 -0.39 5.00
C TYR A 249 0.29 -1.45 5.69
N PHE A 250 -0.33 -2.53 6.16
CA PHE A 250 0.32 -3.64 6.85
C PHE A 250 -0.09 -4.97 6.18
N ASP A 251 0.83 -5.66 5.51
CA ASP A 251 0.51 -6.84 4.68
C ASP A 251 0.12 -8.06 5.54
N ASP A 252 0.74 -8.22 6.70
CA ASP A 252 0.70 -9.47 7.47
C ASP A 252 -0.08 -9.35 8.77
N ILE A 253 -1.34 -8.91 8.66
CA ILE A 253 -2.25 -8.74 9.81
C ILE A 253 -3.57 -9.51 9.71
N LEU A 254 -3.87 -10.13 8.56
CA LEU A 254 -5.12 -10.85 8.31
C LEU A 254 -4.90 -12.34 8.11
N GLY A 255 -5.58 -13.17 8.90
CA GLY A 255 -5.49 -14.64 8.80
C GLY A 255 -5.43 -15.32 10.16
N PHE A 256 -5.51 -16.65 10.18
CA PHE A 256 -5.66 -17.42 11.42
C PHE A 256 -4.38 -17.47 12.29
N THR A 257 -3.20 -17.27 11.69
CA THR A 257 -1.92 -17.28 12.42
C THR A 257 -1.62 -15.92 13.05
N PHE A 258 -2.04 -14.83 12.39
CA PHE A 258 -1.77 -13.47 12.83
C PHE A 258 -2.59 -13.13 14.07
N ASN A 259 -1.92 -12.70 15.14
CA ASN A 259 -2.53 -12.50 16.45
C ASN A 259 -1.91 -11.32 17.18
N ASP A 260 -2.50 -10.89 18.29
CA ASP A 260 -2.08 -9.70 19.04
C ASP A 260 -0.72 -9.86 19.76
N TYR A 261 -0.10 -11.04 19.71
CA TYR A 261 1.14 -11.40 20.41
C TYR A 261 2.27 -11.78 19.46
N GLY A 262 2.12 -11.54 18.15
CA GLY A 262 3.18 -11.70 17.17
C GLY A 262 3.01 -10.77 15.96
N GLY A 263 4.00 -10.80 15.07
CA GLY A 263 4.02 -10.08 13.81
C GLY A 263 3.81 -8.58 13.93
N GLU A 264 3.26 -8.00 12.87
CA GLU A 264 3.02 -6.56 12.76
C GLU A 264 2.00 -6.05 13.78
N ARG A 265 1.00 -6.87 14.15
CA ARG A 265 -0.03 -6.50 15.14
C ARG A 265 0.57 -6.26 16.51
N LEU A 266 1.51 -7.11 16.95
CA LEU A 266 2.25 -6.88 18.19
C LEU A 266 3.12 -5.62 18.09
N ALA A 267 3.83 -5.42 16.97
CA ALA A 267 4.68 -4.24 16.77
C ALA A 267 3.88 -2.94 16.85
N ILE A 268 2.69 -2.88 16.23
CA ILE A 268 1.75 -1.75 16.33
C ILE A 268 1.32 -1.52 17.79
N ARG A 269 0.95 -2.59 18.51
CA ARG A 269 0.52 -2.50 19.90
C ARG A 269 1.60 -1.91 20.79
N GLU A 270 2.83 -2.40 20.67
CA GLU A 270 3.96 -1.94 21.47
C GLU A 270 4.39 -0.52 21.11
N PHE A 271 4.40 -0.17 19.83
CA PHE A 271 4.58 1.23 19.39
C PHE A 271 3.57 2.14 20.08
N ASN A 272 2.28 1.78 20.04
CA ASN A 272 1.22 2.55 20.69
C ASN A 272 1.36 2.64 22.21
N GLN A 273 1.96 1.65 22.86
CA GLN A 273 2.22 1.68 24.31
C GLN A 273 3.43 2.56 24.66
N GLN A 274 4.45 2.59 23.80
CA GLN A 274 5.70 3.31 24.03
C GLN A 274 5.62 4.81 23.70
N HIS A 275 4.66 5.22 22.87
CA HIS A 275 4.52 6.61 22.42
C HIS A 275 3.22 7.24 22.93
N ALA A 276 3.31 8.26 23.79
CA ALA A 276 2.13 8.95 24.33
C ALA A 276 1.35 9.71 23.24
N ASP A 277 2.06 10.53 22.46
CA ASP A 277 1.48 11.45 21.48
C ASP A 277 1.50 10.93 20.04
N ARG A 278 1.81 9.65 19.83
CA ARG A 278 1.81 9.05 18.50
C ARG A 278 1.17 7.68 18.51
N LYS A 279 0.17 7.49 17.66
CA LYS A 279 -0.66 6.27 17.66
C LYS A 279 -0.93 5.80 16.25
N ILE A 280 -0.87 4.50 16.03
CA ILE A 280 -1.29 3.82 14.80
C ILE A 280 -2.65 3.20 15.08
N SER A 281 -3.65 3.58 14.28
CA SER A 281 -5.03 3.12 14.42
C SER A 281 -5.56 2.60 13.09
N PRO A 282 -6.43 1.58 13.07
CA PRO A 282 -7.17 1.21 11.86
C PRO A 282 -7.94 2.42 11.30
N ILE A 283 -8.11 2.46 9.98
CA ILE A 283 -9.02 3.42 9.35
C ILE A 283 -10.44 2.86 9.44
N TYR A 284 -11.14 3.19 10.53
CA TYR A 284 -12.49 2.70 10.78
C TYR A 284 -13.46 3.11 9.67
N GLY A 285 -14.23 2.13 9.18
CA GLY A 285 -15.27 2.37 8.18
C GLY A 285 -14.74 2.68 6.78
N LEU A 286 -13.48 2.40 6.47
CA LEU A 286 -12.88 2.68 5.16
C LEU A 286 -13.69 2.11 3.98
N ARG A 287 -14.38 0.97 4.16
CA ARG A 287 -15.32 0.39 3.19
C ARG A 287 -16.42 1.35 2.71
N HIS A 288 -16.77 2.36 3.51
CA HIS A 288 -17.78 3.36 3.14
C HIS A 288 -17.22 4.54 2.35
N GLN A 289 -15.88 4.65 2.26
CA GLN A 289 -15.18 5.78 1.68
C GLN A 289 -14.51 5.42 0.34
N VAL A 290 -14.35 4.13 0.04
CA VAL A 290 -13.82 3.65 -1.24
C VAL A 290 -14.89 3.49 -2.32
N ASP A 291 -14.45 3.38 -3.57
CA ASP A 291 -15.30 3.02 -4.69
C ASP A 291 -16.05 1.69 -4.42
N GLU A 292 -17.33 1.65 -4.79
CA GLU A 292 -18.25 0.55 -4.44
C GLU A 292 -17.76 -0.85 -4.83
N ARG A 293 -16.92 -0.92 -5.86
CA ARG A 293 -16.36 -2.17 -6.37
C ARG A 293 -15.30 -2.80 -5.47
N PHE A 294 -14.82 -2.07 -4.46
CA PHE A 294 -13.74 -2.49 -3.57
C PHE A 294 -14.18 -2.62 -2.11
N ARG A 295 -15.47 -2.44 -1.79
CA ARG A 295 -15.95 -2.38 -0.39
C ARG A 295 -15.76 -3.67 0.40
N ASP A 296 -15.60 -4.78 -0.31
CA ASP A 296 -15.42 -6.11 0.27
C ASP A 296 -13.96 -6.61 0.14
N ASP A 297 -13.04 -5.77 -0.34
CA ASP A 297 -11.64 -6.14 -0.46
C ASP A 297 -10.95 -6.19 0.91
N ALA A 298 -10.19 -7.24 1.17
CA ALA A 298 -9.48 -7.45 2.44
C ALA A 298 -8.48 -6.34 2.79
N TRP A 299 -7.87 -5.70 1.78
CA TRP A 299 -6.87 -4.64 2.01
C TRP A 299 -7.43 -3.45 2.78
N LEU A 300 -8.75 -3.25 2.80
CA LEU A 300 -9.38 -2.19 3.56
C LEU A 300 -9.12 -2.33 5.07
N ASP A 301 -9.13 -3.56 5.58
CA ASP A 301 -8.89 -3.86 6.99
C ASP A 301 -7.38 -3.83 7.33
N GLN A 302 -6.52 -3.74 6.32
CA GLN A 302 -5.06 -3.61 6.42
C GLN A 302 -4.58 -2.14 6.45
N MET A 303 -5.46 -1.19 6.11
CA MET A 303 -5.14 0.22 6.13
C MET A 303 -5.26 0.82 7.53
N HIS A 304 -4.21 1.53 7.91
CA HIS A 304 -4.07 2.22 9.18
C HIS A 304 -3.69 3.68 8.97
N LEU A 305 -3.86 4.49 9.99
CA LEU A 305 -3.39 5.86 10.05
C LEU A 305 -2.49 6.01 11.28
N ALA A 306 -1.26 6.47 11.07
CA ALA A 306 -0.38 6.91 12.13
C ALA A 306 -0.66 8.39 12.41
N HIS A 307 -1.19 8.66 13.60
CA HIS A 307 -1.46 9.99 14.13
C HIS A 307 -0.23 10.52 14.86
N VAL A 308 0.23 11.70 14.46
CA VAL A 308 1.35 12.41 15.07
C VAL A 308 0.78 13.61 15.83
N PHE A 309 0.23 13.38 17.04
CA PHE A 309 -0.52 14.40 17.79
C PHE A 309 0.36 15.60 18.18
N ASP A 310 1.67 15.39 18.33
CA ASP A 310 2.68 16.41 18.58
C ASP A 310 3.07 17.21 17.31
N HIS A 311 2.54 16.88 16.13
CA HIS A 311 2.82 17.61 14.90
C HIS A 311 2.12 18.99 14.90
N PRO A 312 2.81 20.11 14.58
CA PRO A 312 2.21 21.45 14.60
C PRO A 312 0.96 21.60 13.71
N LEU A 313 0.94 20.87 12.58
CA LEU A 313 -0.20 20.82 11.66
C LEU A 313 -1.27 19.76 11.99
N TYR A 314 -1.21 19.10 13.15
CA TYR A 314 -2.18 18.06 13.49
C TYR A 314 -3.62 18.60 13.56
N GLY A 315 -3.83 19.80 14.10
CA GLY A 315 -5.16 20.43 14.12
C GLY A 315 -5.67 20.95 12.76
N HIS A 316 -4.84 20.99 11.72
CA HIS A 316 -5.24 21.55 10.43
C HIS A 316 -6.18 20.60 9.67
N PRO A 317 -7.22 21.15 9.00
CA PRO A 317 -8.10 20.36 8.14
C PRO A 317 -7.32 19.61 7.07
N ASP A 318 -7.65 18.34 6.88
CA ASP A 318 -7.10 17.47 5.83
C ASP A 318 -7.79 17.65 4.47
N GLY A 319 -8.86 18.46 4.44
CA GLY A 319 -9.66 18.75 3.25
C GLY A 319 -10.61 17.63 2.82
N LEU A 320 -10.72 16.54 3.61
CA LEU A 320 -11.61 15.42 3.33
C LEU A 320 -13.08 15.75 3.59
N VAL A 321 -13.34 16.58 4.61
CA VAL A 321 -14.66 17.20 4.84
C VAL A 321 -14.60 18.65 4.34
N ARG A 322 -15.54 19.06 3.50
CA ARG A 322 -15.50 20.34 2.78
C ARG A 322 -16.65 21.31 3.10
N HIS A 323 -17.46 21.02 4.13
CA HIS A 323 -18.54 21.91 4.57
C HIS A 323 -18.08 23.38 4.71
N GLY A 324 -18.83 24.30 4.12
CA GLY A 324 -18.69 25.73 4.38
C GLY A 324 -17.55 26.45 3.67
N ARG A 325 -16.75 25.78 2.80
CA ARG A 325 -15.83 26.49 1.89
C ARG A 325 -16.59 27.08 0.68
N LYS A 326 -17.65 27.86 0.92
CA LYS A 326 -18.13 28.81 -0.10
C LYS A 326 -16.99 29.81 -0.33
N PRO A 327 -16.58 30.12 -1.56
CA PRO A 327 -15.66 31.23 -1.79
C PRO A 327 -16.29 32.48 -1.16
N LEU A 328 -15.53 33.19 -0.33
CA LEU A 328 -15.99 34.41 0.34
C LEU A 328 -16.38 35.54 -0.60
N ASN A 329 -16.34 35.35 -1.92
CA ASN A 329 -16.64 36.36 -2.92
C ASN A 329 -17.62 35.82 -3.96
N ALA A 330 -18.90 35.96 -3.67
CA ALA A 330 -19.91 36.31 -4.67
C ALA A 330 -20.76 37.40 -4.01
N THR A 331 -20.23 38.61 -3.99
CA THR A 331 -20.99 39.84 -3.74
C THR A 331 -22.17 39.89 -4.71
N GLU A 332 -23.37 40.00 -4.14
CA GLU A 332 -24.61 40.37 -4.82
C GLU A 332 -24.52 41.74 -5.52
#